data_AF-A0A7S2QPE4-F1
#
_entry.id   AF-A0A7S2QPE4-F1
#
_cell.length_a   1.000
_cell.length_b   1.000
_cell.length_c   1.000
_cell.angle_alpha   90.00
_cell.angle_beta   90.00
_cell.angle_gamma   90.00
#
_symmetry.space_group_name_H-M   'P 1'
#
loop_
_entity.id
_entity.type
_entity.pdbx_description
1 polymer ?
#
loop_
_entity_poly.entity_id
_entity_poly.type
_entity_poly.pdbx_seq_one_letter_code
_entity_poly.pdbx_strand_id
1 'polypeptide(L)'
;RHPAGGARADAPPAMVTPAATAPSRPPAHIEDFLWNIHQVLAAQPRPLPIDQLREAYSKHLGHKCAIERFLVVGNNGLGATLKRIPHIVSLSSENGETYVKVSQPADITKQQLIEADAAFRRELIKKNAE
;
A
#
# COMPACT_ATOMS: atom_id res chain seq x y z
N ARG A 1 6.52 58.46 -20.31
CA ARG A 1 6.15 57.10 -20.74
C ARG A 1 6.74 56.11 -19.72
N HIS A 2 5.90 55.47 -18.92
CA HIS A 2 6.18 54.26 -18.13
C HIS A 2 6.23 53.02 -19.07
N PRO A 3 6.61 51.79 -18.63
CA PRO A 3 7.13 51.33 -17.32
C PRO A 3 8.20 50.19 -17.35
N ALA A 4 8.57 49.71 -16.15
CA ALA A 4 8.77 48.31 -15.70
C ALA A 4 9.92 47.48 -16.32
N GLY A 5 10.77 46.83 -15.52
CA GLY A 5 10.46 45.72 -14.61
C GLY A 5 11.06 44.44 -15.21
N GLY A 6 11.57 43.44 -14.50
CA GLY A 6 11.75 43.17 -13.09
C GLY A 6 12.74 41.99 -12.98
N ALA A 7 13.30 41.80 -11.80
CA ALA A 7 14.15 40.67 -11.46
C ALA A 7 13.36 39.36 -11.63
N ARG A 8 13.85 38.46 -12.49
CA ARG A 8 13.35 37.09 -12.56
C ARG A 8 14.05 36.26 -11.50
N ALA A 9 13.27 35.85 -10.52
CA ALA A 9 13.55 34.76 -9.61
C ALA A 9 13.73 33.46 -10.41
N ASP A 10 14.82 32.73 -10.14
CA ASP A 10 14.95 31.32 -10.51
C ASP A 10 14.81 30.51 -9.23
N ALA A 11 13.61 29.98 -9.03
CA ALA A 11 13.28 28.98 -8.03
C ALA A 11 13.24 27.61 -8.73
N PRO A 12 13.63 26.52 -8.05
CA PRO A 12 13.89 25.23 -8.69
C PRO A 12 12.62 24.61 -9.31
N PRO A 13 12.78 23.75 -10.34
CA PRO A 13 11.66 23.04 -10.92
C PRO A 13 11.03 22.10 -9.88
N ALA A 14 9.80 22.41 -9.49
CA ALA A 14 8.91 21.48 -8.81
C ALA A 14 8.74 20.26 -9.72
N MET A 15 9.44 19.18 -9.38
CA MET A 15 9.24 17.88 -10.01
C MET A 15 7.79 17.47 -9.76
N VAL A 16 7.01 17.47 -10.84
CA VAL A 16 5.69 16.86 -10.92
C VAL A 16 5.79 15.42 -10.42
N THR A 17 5.31 15.18 -9.21
CA THR A 17 5.04 13.82 -8.73
C THR A 17 3.96 13.28 -9.67
N PRO A 18 4.19 12.17 -10.40
CA PRO A 18 3.15 11.58 -11.22
C PRO A 18 1.99 11.22 -10.28
N ALA A 19 0.85 11.88 -10.47
CA ALA A 19 -0.39 11.50 -9.84
C ALA A 19 -0.66 10.05 -10.25
N ALA A 20 -0.37 9.11 -9.35
CA ALA A 20 -0.65 7.71 -9.53
C ALA A 20 -2.15 7.59 -9.79
N THR A 21 -2.50 7.31 -11.05
CA THR A 21 -3.85 6.92 -11.46
C THR A 21 -4.28 5.77 -10.57
N ALA A 22 -5.10 6.07 -9.57
CA ALA A 22 -5.66 5.07 -8.67
C ALA A 22 -6.37 4.01 -9.53
N PRO A 23 -6.02 2.72 -9.41
CA PRO A 23 -6.57 1.69 -10.26
C PRO A 23 -8.07 1.54 -9.98
N SER A 24 -8.90 2.06 -10.90
CA SER A 24 -10.37 1.99 -10.81
C SER A 24 -10.92 0.59 -11.13
N ARG A 25 -10.07 -0.37 -11.50
CA ARG A 25 -10.49 -1.74 -11.85
C ARG A 25 -10.25 -2.69 -10.67
N PRO A 26 -11.16 -3.62 -10.42
CA PRO A 26 -10.96 -4.64 -9.40
C PRO A 26 -9.71 -5.47 -9.74
N PRO A 27 -8.90 -5.85 -8.73
CA PRO A 27 -7.68 -6.60 -8.96
C PRO A 27 -7.98 -7.94 -9.66
N ALA A 28 -7.20 -8.24 -10.70
CA ALA A 28 -7.26 -9.54 -11.38
C ALA A 28 -6.36 -10.58 -10.71
N HIS A 29 -5.27 -10.14 -10.07
CA HIS A 29 -4.24 -10.98 -9.46
C HIS A 29 -3.90 -10.52 -8.03
N ILE A 30 -3.33 -11.42 -7.23
CA ILE A 30 -2.85 -11.13 -5.87
C ILE A 30 -1.90 -9.94 -5.84
N GLU A 31 -0.99 -9.82 -6.81
CA GLU A 31 -0.03 -8.71 -6.91
C GLU A 31 -0.71 -7.35 -7.06
N ASP A 32 -1.79 -7.29 -7.85
CA ASP A 32 -2.59 -6.07 -8.00
C ASP A 32 -3.32 -5.74 -6.70
N PHE A 33 -3.85 -6.75 -6.01
CA PHE A 33 -4.46 -6.58 -4.71
C PHE A 33 -3.46 -6.04 -3.66
N LEU A 34 -2.23 -6.58 -3.62
CA LEU A 34 -1.18 -6.12 -2.71
C LEU A 34 -0.77 -4.68 -3.02
N TRP A 35 -0.65 -4.32 -4.30
CA TRP A 35 -0.39 -2.95 -4.72
C TRP A 35 -1.51 -2.00 -4.31
N ASN A 36 -2.77 -2.41 -4.47
CA ASN A 36 -3.93 -1.63 -4.07
C ASN A 36 -3.95 -1.38 -2.55
N ILE A 37 -3.62 -2.39 -1.74
CA ILE A 37 -3.46 -2.20 -0.28
C ILE A 37 -2.33 -1.22 0.03
N HIS A 38 -1.18 -1.35 -0.65
CA HIS A 38 -0.07 -0.43 -0.47
C HIS A 38 -0.48 1.01 -0.77
N GLN A 39 -1.14 1.28 -1.90
CA GLN A 39 -1.64 2.61 -2.26
C GLN A 39 -2.58 3.19 -1.19
N VAL A 40 -3.55 2.39 -0.73
CA VAL A 40 -4.51 2.80 0.30
C VAL A 40 -3.80 3.20 1.59
N LEU A 41 -2.85 2.38 2.04
CA LEU A 41 -2.12 2.59 3.28
C LEU A 41 -1.05 3.69 3.16
N ALA A 42 -0.39 3.81 2.00
CA ALA A 42 0.59 4.86 1.72
C ALA A 42 -0.08 6.24 1.60
N ALA A 43 -1.35 6.27 1.18
CA ALA A 43 -2.17 7.48 1.19
C ALA A 43 -2.63 7.88 2.61
N GLN A 44 -2.52 7.00 3.62
CA GLN A 44 -2.84 7.35 4.99
C GLN A 44 -1.64 7.99 5.71
N PRO A 45 -1.80 9.16 6.34
CA PRO A 45 -0.72 9.77 7.12
C PRO A 45 -0.46 9.04 8.46
N ARG A 46 -1.32 8.10 8.85
CA ARG A 46 -1.23 7.36 10.12
C ARG A 46 -1.55 5.88 9.92
N PRO A 47 -1.05 5.00 10.80
CA PRO A 47 -1.45 3.59 10.84
C PRO A 47 -2.97 3.49 10.95
N LEU A 48 -3.56 2.64 10.11
CA LEU A 48 -5.01 2.51 10.00
C LEU A 48 -5.47 1.32 10.86
N PRO A 49 -6.55 1.43 11.65
CA PRO A 49 -7.11 0.27 12.34
C PRO A 49 -7.48 -0.83 11.35
N ILE A 50 -7.17 -2.08 11.67
CA ILE A 50 -7.41 -3.20 10.75
C ILE A 50 -8.90 -3.36 10.39
N ASP A 51 -9.79 -3.00 11.30
CA ASP A 51 -11.24 -3.02 11.10
C ASP A 51 -11.66 -2.03 10.01
N GLN A 52 -11.04 -0.84 9.99
CA GLN A 52 -11.28 0.20 8.99
C GLN A 52 -10.61 -0.08 7.63
N LEU A 53 -9.73 -1.09 7.52
CA LEU A 53 -8.98 -1.35 6.29
C LEU A 53 -9.91 -1.59 5.10
N ARG A 54 -10.97 -2.37 5.30
CA ARG A 54 -11.95 -2.68 4.25
C ARG A 54 -12.69 -1.42 3.78
N GLU A 55 -13.06 -0.56 4.71
CA GLU A 55 -13.74 0.70 4.42
C GLU A 55 -12.81 1.70 3.72
N ALA A 56 -11.59 1.90 4.24
CA ALA A 56 -10.59 2.76 3.64
C ALA A 56 -10.23 2.32 2.21
N TYR A 57 -10.08 1.01 2.00
CA TYR A 57 -9.84 0.43 0.68
C TYR A 57 -11.00 0.75 -0.28
N SER A 58 -12.24 0.50 0.15
CA SER A 58 -13.41 0.76 -0.68
C SER A 58 -13.60 2.24 -0.98
N LYS A 59 -13.29 3.12 -0.03
CA LYS A 59 -13.39 4.57 -0.19
C LYS A 59 -12.32 5.11 -1.14
N HIS A 60 -11.09 4.59 -1.06
CA HIS A 60 -9.98 5.05 -1.86
C HIS A 60 -10.02 4.52 -3.30
N LEU A 61 -10.41 3.27 -3.50
CA LEU A 61 -10.39 2.60 -4.81
C LEU A 61 -11.77 2.47 -5.47
N GLY A 62 -12.84 2.82 -4.77
CA GLY A 62 -14.21 2.77 -5.28
C GLY A 62 -14.79 1.36 -5.43
N HIS A 63 -14.12 0.32 -4.92
CA HIS A 63 -14.58 -1.07 -5.02
C HIS A 63 -14.32 -1.87 -3.74
N LYS A 64 -15.11 -2.92 -3.52
CA LYS A 64 -15.04 -3.73 -2.29
C LYS A 64 -13.68 -4.43 -2.15
N CYS A 65 -13.13 -4.42 -0.94
CA CYS A 65 -11.92 -5.15 -0.59
C CYS A 65 -12.16 -6.66 -0.59
N ALA A 66 -11.83 -7.34 -1.69
CA ALA A 66 -12.00 -8.78 -1.87
C ALA A 66 -10.83 -9.59 -1.30
N ILE A 67 -10.40 -9.28 -0.07
CA ILE A 67 -9.20 -9.89 0.54
C ILE A 67 -9.25 -11.43 0.59
N GLU A 68 -10.42 -12.00 0.89
CA GLU A 68 -10.64 -13.45 0.98
C GLU A 68 -10.45 -14.17 -0.36
N ARG A 69 -10.54 -13.45 -1.47
CA ARG A 69 -10.29 -14.01 -2.81
C ARG A 69 -8.81 -14.20 -3.09
N PHE A 70 -7.96 -13.36 -2.50
CA PHE A 70 -6.53 -13.33 -2.80
C PHE A 70 -5.69 -13.92 -1.68
N LEU A 71 -6.09 -13.66 -0.43
CA LEU A 71 -5.43 -14.12 0.77
C LEU A 71 -6.36 -15.05 1.53
N VAL A 72 -5.82 -16.17 2.01
CA VAL A 72 -6.57 -17.10 2.85
C VAL A 72 -6.78 -16.47 4.22
N VAL A 73 -8.00 -16.02 4.47
CA VAL A 73 -8.46 -15.56 5.78
C VAL A 73 -8.89 -16.78 6.58
N GLY A 74 -8.00 -17.26 7.45
CA GLY A 74 -8.30 -18.36 8.36
C GLY A 74 -9.12 -17.88 9.57
N ASN A 75 -9.38 -18.80 10.50
CA ASN A 75 -10.12 -18.51 11.74
C ASN A 75 -9.53 -17.38 12.60
N ASN A 76 -8.24 -17.06 12.43
CA ASN A 76 -7.58 -15.96 13.13
C ASN A 76 -7.88 -14.57 12.53
N GLY A 77 -8.74 -14.49 11.52
CA GLY A 77 -9.22 -13.24 10.94
C GLY A 77 -8.19 -12.50 10.09
N LEU A 78 -8.55 -11.26 9.73
CA LEU A 78 -7.80 -10.41 8.82
C LEU A 78 -6.37 -10.12 9.32
N GLY A 79 -6.20 -9.90 10.63
CA GLY A 79 -4.91 -9.59 11.24
C GLY A 79 -3.88 -10.68 11.08
N ALA A 80 -4.24 -11.92 11.35
CA ALA A 80 -3.32 -13.04 11.17
C ALA A 80 -2.95 -13.26 9.70
N THR A 81 -3.88 -13.03 8.78
CA THR A 81 -3.60 -13.12 7.34
C THR A 81 -2.62 -12.05 6.89
N LEU A 82 -2.80 -10.81 7.32
CA LEU A 82 -1.87 -9.72 7.03
C LEU A 82 -0.50 -9.94 7.70
N LYS A 83 -0.42 -10.61 8.87
CA LYS A 83 0.86 -11.02 9.48
C LYS A 83 1.68 -11.98 8.59
N ARG A 84 1.05 -12.67 7.63
CA ARG A 84 1.76 -13.57 6.69
C ARG A 84 2.45 -12.83 5.54
N ILE A 85 2.15 -11.56 5.34
CA ILE A 85 2.75 -10.71 4.30
C ILE A 85 3.47 -9.49 4.92
N PRO A 86 4.43 -9.71 5.85
CA PRO A 86 5.11 -8.64 6.58
C PRO A 86 5.95 -7.74 5.66
N HIS A 87 6.32 -8.24 4.47
CA HIS A 87 7.06 -7.50 3.44
C HIS A 87 6.19 -6.47 2.73
N ILE A 88 4.86 -6.55 2.80
CA ILE A 88 3.93 -5.59 2.19
C ILE A 88 3.34 -4.67 3.25
N VAL A 89 2.82 -5.27 4.32
CA VAL A 89 2.16 -4.55 5.40
C VAL A 89 2.81 -4.87 6.72
N SER A 90 2.92 -3.86 7.57
CA SER A 90 3.40 -4.01 8.93
C SER A 90 2.21 -3.85 9.87
N LEU A 91 2.05 -4.80 10.79
CA LEU A 91 1.01 -4.74 11.81
C LEU A 91 1.63 -4.29 13.13
N SER A 92 0.96 -3.39 13.81
CA SER A 92 1.36 -2.88 15.11
C SER A 92 0.16 -2.97 16.04
N SER A 93 0.34 -3.48 17.25
CA SER A 93 -0.72 -3.56 18.25
C SER A 93 -0.49 -2.47 19.28
N GLU A 94 -1.43 -1.53 19.40
CA GLU A 94 -1.34 -0.38 20.30
C GLU A 94 -2.65 -0.26 21.07
N ASN A 95 -2.59 -0.14 22.40
CA ASN A 95 -3.78 -0.04 23.26
C ASN A 95 -4.83 -1.17 23.08
N GLY A 96 -4.37 -2.39 22.73
CA GLY A 96 -5.27 -3.53 22.47
C GLY A 96 -5.91 -3.55 21.09
N GLU A 97 -5.70 -2.52 20.27
CA GLU A 97 -6.19 -2.44 18.89
C GLU A 97 -5.05 -2.75 17.91
N THR A 98 -5.38 -3.41 16.79
CA THR A 98 -4.40 -3.76 15.76
C THR A 98 -4.47 -2.77 14.61
N TYR A 99 -3.36 -2.10 14.37
CA TYR A 99 -3.16 -1.15 13.30
C TYR A 99 -2.33 -1.76 12.18
N VAL A 100 -2.61 -1.35 10.96
CA VAL A 100 -1.90 -1.73 9.75
C VAL A 100 -1.27 -0.49 9.10
N LYS A 101 -0.02 -0.62 8.68
CA LYS A 101 0.70 0.39 7.89
C LYS A 101 1.45 -0.27 6.75
N VAL A 102 1.86 0.51 5.75
CA VAL A 102 2.78 0.01 4.73
C VAL A 102 4.11 -0.37 5.37
N SER A 103 4.67 -1.51 4.97
CA SER A 103 6.03 -1.88 5.36
C SER A 103 7.07 -1.36 4.36
N GLN A 104 6.64 -1.13 3.11
CA GLN A 104 7.45 -0.56 2.03
C GLN A 104 7.30 0.97 1.99
N PRO A 105 8.30 1.69 1.46
CA PRO A 105 8.20 3.13 1.28
C PRO A 105 7.02 3.51 0.38
N ALA A 106 6.46 4.71 0.57
CA ALA A 106 5.33 5.19 -0.22
C ALA A 106 5.68 5.34 -1.71
N ASP A 107 6.95 5.67 -2.01
CA ASP A 107 7.47 5.85 -3.37
C ASP A 107 7.87 4.53 -4.08
N ILE A 108 7.60 3.37 -3.48
CA ILE A 108 7.89 2.08 -4.12
C ILE A 108 7.03 1.90 -5.38
N THR A 109 7.61 1.28 -6.41
CA THR A 109 6.84 0.94 -7.62
C THR A 109 6.13 -0.40 -7.45
N LYS A 110 5.06 -0.60 -8.23
CA LYS A 110 4.33 -1.89 -8.27
C LYS A 110 5.27 -3.06 -8.57
N GLN A 111 6.21 -2.88 -9.50
CA GLN A 111 7.17 -3.93 -9.87
C GLN A 111 8.09 -4.31 -8.69
N GLN A 112 8.64 -3.31 -7.99
CA GLN A 112 9.46 -3.54 -6.81
C GLN A 112 8.69 -4.27 -5.69
N LEU A 113 7.40 -3.94 -5.53
CA LEU A 113 6.53 -4.60 -4.55
C LEU A 113 6.25 -6.07 -4.93
N ILE A 114 6.08 -6.36 -6.22
CA ILE A 114 5.95 -7.72 -6.75
C ILE A 114 7.25 -8.51 -6.51
N GLU A 115 8.39 -7.90 -6.79
CA GLU A 115 9.71 -8.53 -6.58
C GLU A 115 9.94 -8.84 -5.10
N ALA A 116 9.57 -7.93 -4.21
CA ALA A 116 9.62 -8.15 -2.76
C ALA A 116 8.71 -9.32 -2.32
N ASP A 117 7.50 -9.43 -2.88
CA ASP A 117 6.61 -10.57 -2.63
C ASP A 117 7.16 -11.89 -3.17
N ALA A 118 7.68 -11.89 -4.40
CA ALA A 118 8.29 -13.06 -5.01
C ALA A 118 9.55 -13.52 -4.25
N ALA A 119 10.37 -12.59 -3.76
CA ALA A 119 11.52 -12.89 -2.90
C ALA A 119 11.06 -13.52 -1.58
N PHE A 120 10.12 -12.89 -0.88
CA PHE A 120 9.60 -13.40 0.39
C PHE A 120 8.98 -14.79 0.24
N ARG A 121 8.19 -15.04 -0.80
CA ARG A 121 7.61 -16.37 -1.06
C ARG A 121 8.67 -17.44 -1.32
N ARG A 122 9.72 -17.12 -2.10
CA ARG A 122 10.85 -18.03 -2.33
C ARG A 122 11.55 -18.40 -1.02
N GLU A 123 11.80 -17.43 -0.16
CA GLU A 123 12.38 -17.66 1.16
C GLU A 123 11.46 -18.48 2.08
N LEU A 124 10.15 -18.20 2.05
CA LEU A 124 9.17 -18.93 2.85
C LEU A 124 9.09 -20.41 2.45
N ILE A 125 9.09 -20.69 1.14
CA ILE A 125 9.11 -22.07 0.61
C ILE A 125 10.40 -22.77 1.04
N LYS A 126 11.55 -22.11 0.91
CA LYS A 126 12.83 -22.66 1.36
C LYS A 126 12.79 -23.02 2.84
N LYS A 127 12.30 -22.13 3.71
CA LYS A 127 12.18 -22.35 5.16
C LYS A 127 11.12 -23.38 5.56
N ASN A 128 10.08 -23.60 4.76
CA ASN A 128 9.07 -24.63 5.04
C ASN A 128 9.46 -26.02 4.51
N ALA A 129 10.49 -26.11 3.67
CA ALA A 129 10.99 -27.36 3.11
C ALA A 129 12.11 -28.00 3.97
N GLU A 130 12.50 -27.35 5.06
CA GLU A 130 13.48 -27.83 6.06
C GLU A 130 12.79 -28.34 7.33
#